data_AF-A0A1S4BRB0-F1
#
_entry.id   AF-A0A1S4BRB0-F1
#
_cell.length_a   1.000
_cell.length_b   1.000
_cell.length_c   1.000
_cell.angle_alpha   90.00
_cell.angle_beta   90.00
_cell.angle_gamma   90.00
#
_symmetry.space_group_name_H-M   'P 1'
#
loop_
_entity.id
_entity.type
_entity.pdbx_description
1 polymer ?
#
loop_
_entity_poly.entity_id
_entity_poly.type
_entity_poly.pdbx_seq_one_letter_code
_entity_poly.pdbx_strand_id
1 'polypeptide(L)'
;MDKASILERATSLIRQLRERPETVLQCHLETKTNNEKGAPAVKKARISLPEVEVRSLEEEVLITVYCKKKYTGIIDEILSVIQKLHLTIKSSNFMPFGSTAMHITVIGQMNDELCETTDCLAEKLRQSILKM
;
A
#
# COMPACT_ATOMS: atom_id res chain seq x y z
N MET A 1 -34.84 24.53 12.09
CA MET A 1 -33.75 23.87 11.34
C MET A 1 -34.25 23.69 9.92
N ASP A 2 -33.64 24.39 8.97
CA ASP A 2 -34.19 24.49 7.61
C ASP A 2 -33.90 23.21 6.80
N LYS A 3 -34.89 22.71 6.04
CA LYS A 3 -34.74 21.49 5.23
C LYS A 3 -33.70 21.68 4.11
N ALA A 4 -33.55 22.91 3.60
CA ALA A 4 -32.54 23.23 2.61
C ALA A 4 -31.12 23.11 3.19
N SER A 5 -30.92 23.49 4.46
CA SER A 5 -29.62 23.38 5.12
C SER A 5 -29.19 21.92 5.35
N ILE A 6 -30.14 21.02 5.61
CA ILE A 6 -29.84 19.58 5.73
C ILE A 6 -29.48 19.01 4.36
N LEU A 7 -30.20 19.40 3.31
CA LEU A 7 -29.95 18.93 1.95
C LEU A 7 -28.60 19.41 1.43
N GLU A 8 -28.24 20.67 1.70
CA GLU A 8 -26.95 21.28 1.37
C GLU A 8 -25.77 20.56 2.06
N ARG A 9 -25.96 20.16 3.32
CA ARG A 9 -24.96 19.36 4.06
C ARG A 9 -24.81 17.95 3.47
N ALA A 10 -25.91 17.32 3.05
CA ALA A 10 -25.89 15.99 2.44
C ALA A 10 -25.25 16.00 1.04
N THR A 11 -25.54 17.01 0.22
CA THR A 11 -24.88 17.18 -1.09
C THR A 11 -23.41 17.52 -0.93
N SER A 12 -23.02 18.31 0.08
CA SER A 12 -21.62 18.59 0.39
C SER A 12 -20.86 17.30 0.73
N LEU A 13 -21.43 16.42 1.56
CA LEU A 13 -20.80 15.14 1.92
C LEU A 13 -20.62 14.21 0.69
N ILE A 14 -21.66 14.08 -0.14
CA ILE A 14 -21.58 13.24 -1.35
C ILE A 14 -20.58 13.83 -2.36
N ARG A 15 -20.47 15.16 -2.46
CA ARG A 15 -19.47 15.84 -3.29
C ARG A 15 -18.05 15.62 -2.76
N GLN A 16 -17.86 15.65 -1.44
CA GLN A 16 -16.58 15.39 -0.78
C GLN A 16 -16.14 13.92 -0.92
N LEU A 17 -17.10 12.99 -0.97
CA LEU A 17 -16.83 11.58 -1.27
C LEU A 17 -16.60 11.33 -2.76
N ARG A 18 -17.30 12.07 -3.64
CA ARG A 18 -17.13 12.02 -5.11
C ARG A 18 -15.82 12.68 -5.57
N GLU A 19 -15.26 13.63 -4.80
CA GLU A 19 -13.92 14.22 -4.98
C GLU A 19 -12.76 13.27 -4.57
N ARG A 20 -13.07 11.99 -4.28
CA ARG A 20 -12.11 10.88 -4.35
C ARG A 20 -12.13 10.12 -5.70
N PRO A 21 -12.22 10.73 -6.91
CA PRO A 21 -11.95 9.96 -8.10
C PRO A 21 -10.41 9.87 -8.23
N GLU A 22 -9.93 8.69 -8.62
CA GLU A 22 -8.60 8.49 -9.24
C GLU A 22 -7.36 8.30 -8.36
N THR A 23 -7.43 8.08 -7.04
CA THR A 23 -6.24 7.61 -6.29
C THR A 23 -5.99 6.09 -6.39
N VAL A 24 -6.89 5.34 -7.02
CA VAL A 24 -6.76 3.87 -7.15
C VAL A 24 -6.29 3.43 -8.54
N LEU A 25 -6.31 4.30 -9.56
CA LEU A 25 -6.04 3.89 -10.95
C LEU A 25 -5.12 4.84 -11.73
N GLN A 26 -4.02 5.30 -11.13
CA GLN A 26 -3.00 5.99 -11.93
C GLN A 26 -1.57 5.68 -11.50
N CYS A 27 -1.09 4.53 -11.96
CA CYS A 27 0.33 4.29 -12.16
C CYS A 27 0.59 4.00 -13.65
N HIS A 28 0.77 5.08 -14.42
CA HIS A 28 1.40 5.18 -15.75
C HIS A 28 0.65 4.63 -16.98
N LEU A 29 -0.03 5.52 -17.70
CA LEU A 29 0.09 5.60 -19.15
C LEU A 29 0.80 6.93 -19.46
N GLU A 30 1.93 6.85 -20.14
CA GLU A 30 2.73 8.01 -20.53
C GLU A 30 2.00 8.85 -21.59
N THR A 31 2.09 10.19 -21.50
CA THR A 31 2.20 11.03 -22.69
C THR A 31 2.87 12.35 -22.34
N LYS A 32 3.93 12.68 -23.09
CA LYS A 32 4.63 13.96 -23.05
C LYS A 32 3.75 15.09 -23.59
N THR A 33 3.68 16.23 -22.89
CA THR A 33 3.67 17.56 -23.54
C THR A 33 4.17 18.64 -22.58
N ASN A 34 4.91 19.59 -23.14
CA ASN A 34 5.56 20.69 -22.46
C ASN A 34 4.56 21.79 -22.04
N ASN A 35 5.01 22.56 -21.04
CA ASN A 35 4.86 24.01 -20.88
C ASN A 35 3.89 24.56 -19.81
N GLU A 36 4.49 25.40 -18.98
CA GLU A 36 4.01 26.55 -18.20
C GLU A 36 3.05 26.46 -16.98
N LYS A 37 3.67 26.85 -15.85
CA LYS A 37 3.26 27.82 -14.81
C LYS A 37 2.06 27.51 -13.90
N GLY A 38 2.43 27.30 -12.63
CA GLY A 38 1.82 27.99 -11.49
C GLY A 38 0.54 27.38 -10.93
N ALA A 39 0.68 26.39 -10.06
CA ALA A 39 -0.36 25.97 -9.13
C ALA A 39 0.29 25.50 -7.81
N PRO A 40 -0.36 25.70 -6.64
CA PRO A 40 0.25 25.48 -5.36
C PRO A 40 0.64 24.01 -5.25
N ALA A 41 1.84 23.75 -4.74
CA ALA A 41 2.36 22.41 -4.54
C ALA A 41 1.47 21.66 -3.53
N VAL A 42 0.38 21.07 -4.03
CA VAL A 42 -0.12 19.80 -3.48
C VAL A 42 1.12 18.94 -3.43
N LYS A 43 1.59 18.63 -2.22
CA LYS A 43 2.62 17.62 -2.03
C LYS A 43 2.04 16.37 -2.66
N LYS A 44 2.37 16.15 -3.94
CA LYS A 44 2.08 14.94 -4.67
C LYS A 44 2.81 13.89 -3.84
N ALA A 45 2.09 13.25 -2.93
CA ALA A 45 2.58 12.11 -2.20
C ALA A 45 2.87 11.09 -3.30
N ARG A 46 4.11 11.08 -3.77
CA ARG A 46 4.60 10.02 -4.63
C ARG A 46 4.50 8.81 -3.73
N ILE A 47 3.44 8.01 -3.88
CA ILE A 47 3.35 6.72 -3.22
C ILE A 47 4.58 5.96 -3.67
N SER A 48 5.57 5.88 -2.79
CA SER A 48 6.86 5.30 -3.06
C SER A 48 6.71 3.80 -2.93
N LEU A 49 6.58 3.12 -4.07
CA LEU A 49 6.57 1.66 -4.10
C LEU A 49 7.99 1.12 -3.83
N PRO A 50 8.13 0.02 -3.08
CA PRO A 50 7.06 -0.76 -2.44
C PRO A 50 6.49 -0.06 -1.20
N GLU A 51 5.16 -0.13 -1.04
CA GLU A 51 4.47 0.25 0.18
C GLU A 51 4.27 -1.01 1.02
N VAL A 52 4.68 -0.96 2.28
CA VAL A 52 4.61 -2.07 3.22
C VAL A 52 3.85 -1.59 4.45
N GLU A 53 2.81 -2.33 4.81
CA GLU A 53 2.05 -2.14 6.04
C GLU A 53 2.14 -3.41 6.87
N VAL A 54 2.41 -3.26 8.16
CA VAL A 54 2.49 -4.36 9.12
C VAL A 54 1.54 -4.07 10.26
N ARG A 55 0.66 -5.01 10.56
CA ARG A 55 -0.26 -4.96 11.70
C ARG A 55 -0.04 -6.20 12.55
N SER A 56 -0.07 -6.07 13.86
CA SER A 56 -0.03 -7.20 14.78
C SER A 56 -1.32 -7.29 15.58
N LEU A 57 -1.83 -8.51 15.76
CA LEU A 57 -2.95 -8.81 16.66
C LEU A 57 -2.63 -10.12 17.38
N GLU A 58 -2.56 -10.06 18.71
CA GLU A 58 -2.13 -11.20 19.53
C GLU A 58 -0.74 -11.70 19.09
N GLU A 59 -0.63 -12.97 18.69
CA GLU A 59 0.59 -13.59 18.19
C GLU A 59 0.73 -13.53 16.66
N GLU A 60 -0.31 -13.04 15.97
CA GLU A 60 -0.35 -12.98 14.51
C GLU A 60 0.07 -11.62 13.97
N VAL A 61 0.76 -11.64 12.83
CA VAL A 61 1.19 -10.48 12.09
C VAL A 61 0.60 -10.54 10.68
N LEU A 62 -0.11 -9.48 10.31
CA LEU A 62 -0.60 -9.23 8.97
C LEU A 62 0.35 -8.29 8.24
N ILE A 63 0.93 -8.77 7.15
CA ILE A 63 1.83 -8.01 6.28
C ILE A 63 1.10 -7.75 4.97
N THR A 64 1.00 -6.49 4.60
CA THR A 64 0.46 -6.06 3.32
C THR A 64 1.55 -5.36 2.52
N VAL A 65 1.82 -5.85 1.31
CA VAL A 65 2.80 -5.26 0.40
C VAL A 65 2.10 -4.86 -0.88
N TYR A 66 2.23 -3.60 -1.24
CA TYR A 66 1.82 -3.09 -2.54
C TYR A 66 3.07 -2.72 -3.36
N CYS A 67 3.24 -3.37 -4.51
CA CYS A 67 4.42 -3.21 -5.34
C CYS A 67 4.11 -3.29 -6.83
N LYS A 68 5.07 -2.86 -7.66
CA LYS A 68 5.00 -3.10 -9.10
C LYS A 68 5.41 -4.55 -9.38
N LYS A 69 4.71 -5.20 -10.31
CA LYS A 69 5.10 -6.46 -10.92
C LYS A 69 6.38 -6.24 -11.73
N LYS A 70 7.54 -6.48 -11.10
CA LYS A 70 8.86 -6.28 -11.71
C LYS A 70 9.31 -7.47 -12.58
N TYR A 71 9.12 -8.71 -12.11
CA TYR A 71 9.54 -9.93 -12.80
C TYR A 71 8.79 -11.17 -12.29
N THR A 72 8.92 -12.29 -13.00
CA THR A 72 8.44 -13.61 -12.57
C THR A 72 9.28 -14.13 -11.41
N GLY A 73 8.69 -14.36 -10.23
CA GLY A 73 9.40 -14.86 -9.03
C GLY A 73 9.49 -13.88 -7.86
N ILE A 74 9.05 -12.63 -8.03
CA ILE A 74 9.00 -11.62 -6.95
C ILE A 74 8.18 -12.11 -5.73
N ILE A 75 7.19 -12.98 -5.94
CA ILE A 75 6.38 -13.57 -4.87
C ILE A 75 7.26 -14.44 -3.97
N ASP A 76 7.98 -15.39 -4.56
CA ASP A 76 8.83 -16.33 -3.82
C ASP A 76 9.93 -15.58 -3.05
N GLU A 77 10.45 -14.50 -3.64
CA GLU A 77 11.47 -13.69 -3.01
C GLU A 77 10.94 -12.90 -1.81
N ILE A 78 9.74 -12.33 -1.91
CA ILE A 78 9.07 -11.66 -0.80
C ILE A 78 8.78 -12.64 0.33
N LEU A 79 8.28 -13.84 0.01
CA LEU A 79 8.04 -14.89 1.02
C LEU A 79 9.36 -15.33 1.69
N SER A 80 10.44 -15.46 0.91
CA SER A 80 11.76 -15.80 1.45
C SER A 80 12.28 -14.72 2.39
N VAL A 81 12.11 -13.44 2.05
CA VAL A 81 12.48 -12.33 2.94
C VAL A 81 11.68 -12.38 4.24
N ILE A 82 10.36 -12.63 4.18
CA ILE A 82 9.51 -12.74 5.37
C ILE A 82 10.00 -13.89 6.26
N GLN A 83 10.29 -15.06 5.69
CA GLN A 83 10.81 -16.21 6.45
C GLN A 83 12.18 -15.94 7.08
N LYS A 84 13.07 -15.20 6.40
CA LYS A 84 14.38 -14.80 6.94
C LYS A 84 14.29 -13.84 8.12
N LEU A 85 13.15 -13.16 8.29
CA LEU A 85 12.87 -12.29 9.43
C LEU A 85 12.25 -13.06 10.62
N HIS A 86 12.43 -14.39 10.66
CA HIS A 86 11.93 -15.28 11.72
C HIS A 86 10.41 -15.26 11.89
N LEU A 87 9.68 -14.98 10.80
CA LEU A 87 8.23 -15.07 10.76
C LEU A 87 7.82 -16.41 10.14
N THR A 88 6.93 -17.12 10.82
CA THR A 88 6.31 -18.34 10.29
C THR A 88 5.10 -17.96 9.46
N ILE A 89 5.11 -18.27 8.16
CA ILE A 89 3.99 -17.95 7.26
C ILE A 89 2.86 -18.96 7.48
N LYS A 90 1.67 -18.47 7.85
CA LYS A 90 0.45 -19.28 8.00
C LYS A 90 -0.42 -19.26 6.75
N SER A 91 -0.55 -18.09 6.12
CA SER A 91 -1.24 -17.96 4.85
C SER A 91 -0.67 -16.80 4.03
N SER A 92 -0.81 -16.91 2.72
CA SER A 92 -0.38 -15.88 1.79
C SER A 92 -1.36 -15.78 0.63
N ASN A 93 -1.71 -14.56 0.26
CA ASN A 93 -2.59 -14.24 -0.84
C ASN A 93 -1.94 -13.22 -1.76
N PHE A 94 -2.04 -13.45 -3.06
CA PHE A 94 -1.43 -12.60 -4.08
C PHE A 94 -2.49 -12.19 -5.08
N MET A 95 -2.72 -10.88 -5.18
CA MET A 95 -3.73 -10.30 -6.03
C MET A 95 -3.07 -9.33 -7.01
N PRO A 96 -2.85 -9.73 -8.28
CA PRO A 96 -2.47 -8.79 -9.31
C PRO A 96 -3.62 -7.81 -9.55
N PHE A 97 -3.30 -6.53 -9.77
CA PHE A 97 -4.28 -5.52 -10.10
C PHE A 97 -3.76 -4.64 -11.25
N GLY A 98 -4.58 -4.46 -12.28
CA GLY A 98 -4.16 -3.81 -13.52
C GLY A 98 -3.04 -4.58 -14.25
N SER A 99 -2.26 -3.87 -15.06
CA SER A 99 -1.20 -4.46 -15.88
C SER A 99 0.14 -4.61 -15.15
N THR A 100 0.40 -3.79 -14.13
CA THR A 100 1.73 -3.67 -13.51
C THR A 100 1.72 -3.66 -12.00
N ALA A 101 0.59 -3.74 -11.31
CA ALA A 101 0.56 -3.69 -9.85
C ALA A 101 0.23 -5.07 -9.24
N MET A 102 0.73 -5.28 -8.02
CA MET A 102 0.46 -6.47 -7.24
C MET A 102 0.27 -6.11 -5.78
N HIS A 103 -0.79 -6.66 -5.21
CA HIS A 103 -1.10 -6.59 -3.79
C HIS A 103 -0.84 -7.96 -3.17
N ILE A 104 -0.04 -7.99 -2.11
CA ILE A 104 0.38 -9.21 -1.44
C ILE A 104 -0.04 -9.08 0.01
N THR A 105 -0.69 -10.12 0.52
CA THR A 105 -1.09 -10.19 1.92
C THR A 105 -0.56 -11.48 2.49
N VAL A 106 0.19 -11.38 3.59
CA VAL A 106 0.77 -12.54 4.29
C VAL A 106 0.33 -12.47 5.74
N ILE A 107 -0.22 -13.57 6.24
CA ILE A 107 -0.46 -13.77 7.67
C ILE A 107 0.65 -14.68 8.16
N GLY A 108 1.38 -14.22 9.16
CA GLY A 108 2.41 -14.98 9.83
C GLY A 108 2.31 -14.92 11.34
N GLN A 109 3.14 -15.70 12.01
CA GLN A 109 3.32 -15.69 13.45
C GLN A 109 4.77 -15.29 13.74
N MET A 110 4.96 -14.41 14.72
CA MET A 110 6.28 -13.97 15.16
C MET A 110 6.76 -14.86 16.30
N ASN A 111 8.00 -15.34 16.24
CA ASN A 111 8.56 -16.07 17.38
C ASN A 111 8.81 -15.09 18.54
N ASP A 112 8.38 -15.47 19.76
CA ASP A 112 8.45 -14.64 20.97
C ASP A 112 9.85 -14.11 21.32
N GLU A 113 10.90 -14.77 20.81
CA GLU A 113 12.30 -14.39 21.05
C GLU A 113 12.71 -13.12 20.29
N LEU A 114 11.95 -12.71 19.27
CA LEU A 114 12.26 -11.57 18.42
C LEU A 114 11.19 -10.49 18.60
N CYS A 115 11.15 -9.85 19.77
CA CYS A 115 10.28 -8.69 20.02
C CYS A 115 10.80 -7.47 19.23
N GLU A 116 10.52 -7.41 17.92
CA GLU A 116 10.65 -6.18 17.15
C GLU A 116 9.28 -5.50 17.03
N THR A 117 9.28 -4.16 17.09
CA THR A 117 8.07 -3.39 16.80
C THR A 117 7.64 -3.63 15.35
N THR A 118 6.34 -3.58 15.10
CA THR A 118 5.76 -3.67 13.74
C THR A 118 6.38 -2.66 12.78
N ASP A 119 6.75 -1.48 13.28
CA ASP A 119 7.40 -0.43 12.51
C ASP A 119 8.82 -0.82 12.06
N CYS A 120 9.60 -1.45 12.96
CA CYS A 120 10.93 -1.96 12.61
C CYS A 120 10.83 -3.04 11.53
N LEU A 121 9.86 -3.95 11.68
CA LEU A 121 9.60 -5.00 10.70
C LEU A 121 9.17 -4.42 9.34
N ALA A 122 8.28 -3.43 9.33
CA ALA A 122 7.83 -2.76 8.12
C ALA A 122 9.00 -2.11 7.37
N GLU A 123 9.90 -1.41 8.09
CA GLU A 123 11.07 -0.77 7.49
C GLU A 123 12.07 -1.79 6.93
N LYS A 124 12.34 -2.88 7.65
CA LYS A 124 13.23 -3.96 7.16
C LYS A 124 12.68 -4.63 5.91
N LEU A 125 11.37 -4.94 5.89
CA LEU A 125 10.68 -5.50 4.74
C LEU A 125 10.76 -4.52 3.56
N ARG A 126 10.43 -3.25 3.79
CA ARG A 126 10.47 -2.21 2.76
C ARG A 126 11.86 -2.08 2.13
N GLN A 127 12.91 -2.02 2.96
CA GLN A 127 14.29 -1.93 2.48
C GLN A 127 14.72 -3.19 1.71
N SER A 128 14.30 -4.36 2.16
CA SER A 128 14.63 -5.63 1.50
C SER A 128 13.97 -5.73 0.13
N ILE A 129 12.69 -5.38 0.03
CA ILE A 129 11.92 -5.44 -1.23
C ILE A 129 12.35 -4.34 -2.21
N LEU A 130 12.80 -3.18 -1.71
CA LEU A 130 13.32 -2.11 -2.57
C LEU A 130 14.64 -2.49 -3.25
N LYS A 131 15.44 -3.37 -2.63
CA LYS A 131 16.72 -3.87 -3.16
C LYS A 131 16.57 -4.97 -4.22
N MET A 132 15.36 -5.54 -4.37
CA MET A 132 15.00 -6.49 -5.43
C MET A 132 14.76 -5.78 -6.75
#